data_AF-A0A7S3HRD2-F1
#
_entry.id   AF-A0A7S3HRD2-F1
#
_cell.length_a   1.000
_cell.length_b   1.000
_cell.length_c   1.000
_cell.angle_alpha   90.00
_cell.angle_beta   90.00
_cell.angle_gamma   90.00
#
_symmetry.space_group_name_H-M   'P 1'
#
loop_
_entity.id
_entity.type
_entity.pdbx_description
1 polymer ?
#
loop_
_entity_poly.entity_id
_entity_poly.type
_entity_poly.pdbx_seq_one_letter_code
_entity_poly.pdbx_strand_id
1 'polypeptide(L)'
;GYLFKGKSCAVVGGGDSAMEEALMLSRICSSVQLLHRKDSFRASLVLQQRVFSNQHIRVRWNTAIAKYVGKTISVDGEEVSTLSHLELMDTTDSSKEYTQLSVD
;
A
#
# COMPACT_ATOMS: atom_id res chain seq x y z
N GLY A 1 3.18 4.39 -12.67
CA GLY A 1 2.54 4.73 -13.95
C GLY A 1 1.67 5.98 -13.81
N TYR A 2 1.43 6.72 -14.91
CA TYR A 2 0.70 8.00 -14.89
C TYR A 2 -0.69 7.95 -14.23
N LEU A 3 -1.35 6.78 -14.26
CA LEU A 3 -2.67 6.54 -13.67
C LEU A 3 -2.76 6.77 -12.15
N PHE A 4 -1.63 6.68 -11.43
CA PHE A 4 -1.58 6.86 -9.97
C PHE A 4 -1.09 8.25 -9.55
N LYS A 5 -0.89 9.16 -10.52
CA LYS A 5 -0.36 10.49 -10.25
C LYS A 5 -1.30 11.26 -9.32
N GLY A 6 -0.77 11.75 -8.20
CA GLY A 6 -1.52 12.49 -7.18
C GLY A 6 -2.42 11.64 -6.28
N LYS A 7 -2.50 10.33 -6.50
CA LYS A 7 -3.34 9.40 -5.71
C LYS A 7 -2.57 8.80 -4.55
N SER A 8 -3.30 8.31 -3.53
CA SER A 8 -2.71 7.46 -2.49
C SER A 8 -2.52 6.04 -3.02
N CYS A 9 -1.35 5.43 -2.80
CA CYS A 9 -1.09 4.06 -3.25
C CYS A 9 -0.57 3.16 -2.12
N ALA A 10 -0.78 1.86 -2.27
CA ALA A 10 -0.23 0.84 -1.39
C ALA A 10 0.79 -0.03 -2.14
N VAL A 11 1.89 -0.38 -1.48
CA VAL A 11 2.87 -1.35 -1.92
C VAL A 11 2.97 -2.43 -0.87
N VAL A 12 3.00 -3.70 -1.27
CA VAL A 12 3.07 -4.83 -0.34
C VAL A 12 4.38 -5.57 -0.56
N GLY A 13 5.15 -5.75 0.50
CA GLY A 13 6.40 -6.51 0.44
C GLY A 13 7.47 -5.99 1.39
N GLY A 14 8.67 -6.59 1.30
CA GLY A 14 9.79 -6.17 2.14
C GLY A 14 11.17 -6.59 1.62
N GLY A 15 11.25 -6.96 0.34
CA GLY A 15 12.50 -7.14 -0.39
C GLY A 15 12.80 -5.91 -1.24
N ASP A 16 13.91 -5.95 -1.97
CA ASP A 16 14.39 -4.83 -2.79
C ASP A 16 13.34 -4.34 -3.79
N SER A 17 12.67 -5.25 -4.51
CA SER A 17 11.63 -4.89 -5.48
C SER A 17 10.50 -4.04 -4.87
N ALA A 18 10.08 -4.37 -3.64
CA ALA A 18 9.03 -3.59 -2.97
C ALA A 18 9.50 -2.18 -2.60
N MET A 19 10.78 -2.03 -2.26
CA MET A 19 11.36 -0.72 -1.93
C MET A 19 11.59 0.14 -3.16
N GLU A 20 12.05 -0.46 -4.26
CA GLU A 20 12.21 0.23 -5.53
C GLU A 20 10.87 0.74 -6.05
N GLU A 21 9.82 -0.08 -6.01
CA GLU A 21 8.47 0.34 -6.39
C GLU A 21 7.92 1.42 -5.45
N ALA A 22 8.10 1.29 -4.13
CA ALA A 22 7.69 2.32 -3.18
C ALA A 22 8.39 3.66 -3.44
N LEU A 23 9.70 3.64 -3.71
CA LEU A 23 10.49 4.83 -4.05
C LEU A 23 10.08 5.41 -5.40
N MET A 24 9.79 4.58 -6.40
CA MET A 24 9.32 5.04 -7.71
C MET A 24 7.96 5.72 -7.58
N LEU A 25 7.00 5.07 -6.92
CA LEU A 25 5.65 5.58 -6.71
C LEU A 25 5.65 6.85 -5.84
N SER A 26 6.56 6.98 -4.87
CA SER A 26 6.66 8.17 -4.02
C SER A 26 6.94 9.47 -4.79
N ARG A 27 7.43 9.39 -6.03
CA ARG A 27 7.69 10.55 -6.91
C ARG A 27 6.46 11.01 -7.68
N ILE A 28 5.42 10.18 -7.75
CA ILE A 28 4.23 10.43 -8.58
C ILE A 28 2.94 10.43 -7.77
N CYS A 29 2.84 9.60 -6.74
CA CYS A 29 1.70 9.48 -5.83
C CYS A 29 1.75 10.56 -4.75
N SER A 30 0.60 10.91 -4.16
CA SER A 30 0.55 11.85 -3.04
C SER A 30 1.10 11.24 -1.75
N SER A 31 0.87 9.94 -1.56
CA SER A 31 1.51 9.14 -0.50
C SER A 31 1.59 7.66 -0.88
N VAL A 32 2.53 6.95 -0.27
CA VAL A 32 2.74 5.51 -0.43
C VAL A 32 2.62 4.84 0.94
N GLN A 33 1.72 3.87 1.08
CA GLN A 33 1.70 2.96 2.22
C GLN A 33 2.49 1.69 1.87
N LEU A 34 3.65 1.47 2.50
CA LEU A 34 4.42 0.25 2.35
C LEU A 34 4.03 -0.74 3.43
N LEU A 35 3.22 -1.74 3.06
CA LEU A 35 2.71 -2.78 3.95
C LEU A 35 3.70 -3.94 4.04
N HIS A 36 4.11 -4.27 5.25
CA HIS A 36 4.98 -5.41 5.52
C HIS A 36 4.43 -6.30 6.62
N ARG A 37 4.39 -7.60 6.37
CA ARG A 37 3.82 -8.61 7.29
C ARG A 37 4.70 -8.98 8.49
N LYS A 38 5.86 -8.33 8.66
CA LYS A 38 6.79 -8.56 9.77
C LYS A 38 7.23 -7.21 10.33
N ASP A 39 8.10 -7.25 11.33
CA ASP A 39 8.75 -6.12 11.99
C ASP A 39 10.08 -5.69 11.33
N SER A 40 10.52 -6.41 10.29
CA SER A 40 11.83 -6.22 9.67
C SER A 40 11.81 -6.52 8.18
N PHE A 41 12.55 -5.72 7.40
CA PHE A 41 12.70 -5.92 5.96
C PHE A 41 13.85 -6.89 5.63
N ARG A 42 13.73 -7.57 4.48
CA ARG A 42 14.78 -8.37 3.85
C ARG A 42 15.58 -7.60 2.79
N ALA A 43 15.12 -6.42 2.42
CA ALA A 43 15.77 -5.56 1.46
C ALA A 43 17.17 -5.12 1.92
N SER A 44 18.01 -4.72 0.98
CA SER A 44 19.31 -4.11 1.22
C SER A 44 19.20 -2.85 2.10
N LEU A 45 20.16 -2.67 3.01
CA LEU A 45 20.17 -1.55 3.97
C LEU A 45 20.08 -0.18 3.28
N VAL A 46 20.70 -0.03 2.12
CA VAL A 46 20.67 1.23 1.34
C VAL A 46 19.24 1.55 0.88
N LEU A 47 18.49 0.56 0.41
CA LEU A 47 17.10 0.76 0.03
C LEU A 47 16.22 1.02 1.27
N GLN A 48 16.45 0.31 2.38
CA GLN A 48 15.74 0.56 3.63
C GLN A 48 15.92 2.02 4.09
N GLN A 49 17.16 2.52 4.11
CA GLN A 49 17.47 3.91 4.47
C GLN A 49 16.80 4.93 3.56
N ARG A 50 16.75 4.67 2.24
CA ARG A 50 16.06 5.54 1.29
C ARG A 50 14.55 5.55 1.51
N VAL A 51 13.96 4.40 1.81
CA VAL A 51 12.54 4.29 2.15
C VAL A 51 12.23 5.04 3.44
N PHE A 52 13.02 4.84 4.50
CA PHE A 52 12.80 5.49 5.80
C PHE A 52 13.03 7.00 5.78
N SER A 53 13.89 7.50 4.90
CA SER A 53 14.15 8.95 4.75
C SER A 53 13.13 9.66 3.86
N ASN A 54 12.24 8.94 3.18
CA ASN A 54 11.27 9.52 2.26
C ASN A 54 9.95 9.86 2.98
N GLN A 55 9.62 11.15 3.06
CA GLN A 55 8.42 11.65 3.76
C GLN A 55 7.09 11.25 3.11
N HIS A 56 7.09 10.86 1.84
CA HIS A 56 5.88 10.39 1.14
C HIS A 56 5.60 8.91 1.38
N ILE A 57 6.53 8.16 1.97
CA ILE A 57 6.38 6.73 2.25
C ILE A 57 6.10 6.53 3.74
N ARG A 58 4.99 5.86 4.06
CA ARG A 58 4.70 5.37 5.42
C ARG A 58 4.75 3.86 5.44
N VAL A 59 5.60 3.31 6.31
CA VAL A 59 5.70 1.87 6.52
C VAL A 59 4.66 1.43 7.54
N ARG A 60 3.89 0.39 7.20
CA ARG A 60 3.00 -0.31 8.13
C ARG A 60 3.56 -1.71 8.37
N TRP A 61 4.19 -1.88 9.52
CA TRP A 61 4.73 -3.16 9.98
C TRP A 61 3.62 -4.10 10.41
N ASN A 62 3.94 -5.39 10.51
CA ASN A 62 3.02 -6.44 10.94
C ASN A 62 1.65 -6.37 10.27
N THR A 63 1.61 -5.98 9.00
CA THR A 63 0.38 -5.72 8.27
C THR A 63 0.28 -6.62 7.05
N ALA A 64 -0.86 -7.29 6.89
CA ALA A 64 -1.21 -8.04 5.69
C ALA A 64 -2.58 -7.59 5.16
N ILE A 65 -2.80 -7.74 3.85
CA ILE A 65 -4.11 -7.53 3.25
C ILE A 65 -4.96 -8.77 3.58
N ALA A 66 -6.09 -8.54 4.25
CA ALA A 66 -7.11 -9.55 4.48
C ALA A 66 -8.08 -9.64 3.30
N LYS A 67 -8.47 -8.48 2.73
CA LYS A 67 -9.46 -8.43 1.65
C LYS A 67 -9.30 -7.22 0.74
N TYR A 68 -9.63 -7.41 -0.53
CA TYR A 68 -9.82 -6.34 -1.51
C TYR A 68 -11.32 -6.06 -1.62
N VAL A 69 -11.74 -4.82 -1.35
CA VAL A 69 -13.15 -4.45 -1.35
C VAL A 69 -13.44 -3.53 -2.52
N GLY A 70 -14.26 -4.01 -3.46
CA GLY A 70 -14.71 -3.24 -4.61
C GLY A 70 -16.01 -2.47 -4.35
N LYS A 71 -16.30 -1.50 -5.20
CA LYS A 71 -17.61 -0.85 -5.34
C LYS A 71 -17.99 -0.77 -6.81
N THR A 72 -19.28 -0.86 -7.10
CA THR A 72 -19.81 -0.57 -8.44
C THR A 72 -20.16 0.91 -8.53
N ILE A 73 -19.74 1.54 -9.62
CA ILE A 73 -20.08 2.92 -9.96
C ILE A 73 -20.71 2.95 -11.34
N SER A 74 -21.63 3.88 -11.58
CA SER A 74 -22.16 4.13 -12.91
C SER A 74 -21.31 5.19 -13.60
N VAL A 75 -20.80 4.87 -14.79
CA VAL A 75 -20.04 5.78 -15.65
C VAL A 75 -20.75 5.79 -17.01
N ASP A 76 -21.29 6.93 -17.41
CA ASP A 76 -22.02 7.10 -18.66
C ASP A 76 -23.15 6.09 -18.91
N GLY A 77 -23.80 5.63 -17.83
CA GLY A 77 -24.89 4.66 -17.88
C GLY A 77 -24.44 3.19 -17.88
N GLU A 78 -23.14 2.92 -17.88
CA GLU A 78 -22.57 1.58 -17.71
C GLU A 78 -22.13 1.33 -16.27
N GLU A 79 -22.33 0.10 -15.77
CA GLU A 79 -21.86 -0.30 -14.45
C GLU A 79 -20.39 -0.75 -14.52
N VAL A 80 -19.52 -0.06 -13.78
CA VAL A 80 -18.09 -0.36 -13.69
C VAL A 80 -17.73 -0.71 -12.25
N SER A 81 -17.04 -1.84 -12.05
CA SER A 81 -16.51 -2.23 -10.73
C SER A 81 -15.10 -1.67 -10.54
N THR A 82 -14.87 -0.96 -9.44
CA THR A 82 -13.57 -0.41 -9.04
C THR A 82 -13.16 -0.88 -7.66
N LEU A 83 -11.86 -0.92 -7.37
CA LEU A 83 -11.38 -1.08 -6.01
C LEU A 83 -11.78 0.16 -5.19
N SER A 84 -12.20 -0.06 -3.94
CA SER A 84 -12.60 1.02 -3.02
C SER A 84 -11.65 1.14 -1.84
N HIS A 85 -11.33 0.02 -1.19
CA HIS A 85 -10.40 -0.03 -0.07
C HIS A 85 -9.84 -1.44 0.12
N LEU A 86 -8.77 -1.51 0.90
CA LEU A 86 -8.19 -2.74 1.41
C LEU A 86 -8.62 -2.91 2.86
N GLU A 87 -9.04 -4.10 3.24
CA GLU A 87 -9.12 -4.49 4.65
C GLU A 87 -7.76 -5.09 5.04
N LEU A 88 -7.16 -4.51 6.07
CA LEU A 88 -5.85 -4.88 6.57
C LEU A 88 -6.00 -5.58 7.92
N MET A 89 -5.23 -6.62 8.13
CA MET A 89 -5.10 -7.30 9.42
C MET A 89 -3.71 -7.10 10.01
N ASP A 90 -3.65 -6.99 11.33
CA ASP A 90 -2.41 -7.09 12.08
C ASP A 90 -1.98 -8.57 12.13
N THR A 91 -0.73 -8.86 11.78
CA THR A 91 -0.21 -10.23 11.75
C THR A 91 0.30 -10.73 13.10
N THR A 92 0.31 -9.86 14.10
CA THR A 92 0.67 -10.16 15.50
C THR A 92 -0.55 -10.26 16.41
N ASP A 93 -1.70 -9.75 15.98
CA ASP A 93 -2.96 -9.82 16.73
C ASP A 93 -3.91 -10.86 16.11
N SER A 94 -4.48 -11.72 16.97
CA SER A 94 -5.47 -12.73 16.60
C SER A 94 -6.92 -12.27 16.78
N SER A 95 -7.15 -11.03 17.22
CA SER A 95 -8.47 -10.43 17.48
C SER A 95 -9.39 -10.33 16.25
N LYS A 96 -8.86 -10.55 15.03
CA LYS A 96 -9.56 -10.34 13.74
C LYS A 96 -10.10 -8.91 13.58
N GLU A 97 -9.48 -7.93 14.23
CA GLU A 97 -9.78 -6.52 13.96
C GLU A 97 -9.16 -6.11 12.61
N TYR A 98 -9.98 -5.49 11.76
CA TYR A 98 -9.56 -5.03 10.44
C TYR A 98 -9.50 -3.50 10.40
N THR A 99 -8.41 -2.97 9.85
CA THR A 99 -8.30 -1.54 9.54
C THR A 99 -8.50 -1.34 8.04
N GLN A 100 -9.27 -0.32 7.65
CA GLN A 100 -9.45 0.03 6.24
C GLN A 100 -8.31 0.92 5.74
N LEU A 101 -7.84 0.66 4.53
CA LEU A 101 -6.97 1.54 3.78
C LEU A 101 -7.63 1.91 2.46
N SER A 102 -8.10 3.14 2.35
CA SER A 102 -8.61 3.71 1.10
C SER A 102 -7.51 3.75 0.04
N VAL A 103 -7.87 3.36 -1.17
CA VAL A 103 -7.02 3.44 -2.36
C VAL A 103 -7.83 4.09 -3.47
N ASP A 104 -7.21 5.05 -4.16
CA ASP A 104 -7.87 5.87 -5.18
C ASP A 104 -7.56 5.38 -6.60
#